data_AF-A0A354C478-F1
#
_entry.id   AF-A0A354C478-F1
#
_cell.length_a   1.000
_cell.length_b   1.000
_cell.length_c   1.000
_cell.angle_alpha   90.00
_cell.angle_beta   90.00
_cell.angle_gamma   90.00
#
_symmetry.space_group_name_H-M   'P 1'
#
loop_
_entity.id
_entity.type
_entity.pdbx_description
1 polymer ?
#
loop_
_entity_poly.entity_id
_entity_poly.type
_entity_poly.pdbx_seq_one_letter_code
_entity_poly.pdbx_strand_id
1 'polypeptide(L)'
;MTRFATRFFLFGDNVIQGDIVMKTKQYVFACIMCALAITSCVSTKETYGRAGSDNKTLIYQLTWDGNNVKGSLFVNEFLIAGLSGAQGFGTAPLNVLLVGDNEVRVELKKADTSKASHFKFGVSQFIHGDVAATTDRGNLLSVEKKDNDFSGSKNVKISRKFTSSLNFNSRFIGTETVKEKEVIDYAKKIYGLVKKKDAAGLEKEFAVKIEDYTKAFPVHTYGEFKSSLLSELLEGSLEKVNPGRLRAKKTGPGGNTWHVVEGDKELIRKKSSGSSSISEMTIYIGVVNGALKVIR
;
A
#
# COMPACT_ATOMS: atom_id res chain seq x y z
N MET A 1 5.64 58.52 20.61
CA MET A 1 7.03 58.21 20.21
C MET A 1 7.18 56.70 20.30
N THR A 2 7.48 55.91 19.28
CA THR A 2 7.77 56.16 17.87
C THR A 2 7.37 54.89 17.10
N ARG A 3 6.85 55.10 15.89
CA ARG A 3 6.41 54.10 14.92
C ARG A 3 7.62 53.38 14.32
N PHE A 4 7.44 52.16 13.85
CA PHE A 4 7.84 51.84 12.48
C PHE A 4 6.73 51.04 11.80
N ALA A 5 6.16 51.69 10.80
CA ALA A 5 5.29 51.12 9.81
C ALA A 5 6.13 50.91 8.55
N THR A 6 5.89 49.84 7.82
CA THR A 6 6.11 49.82 6.38
C THR A 6 4.88 49.16 5.76
N ARG A 7 4.03 50.00 5.19
CA ARG A 7 2.96 49.63 4.25
C ARG A 7 3.55 49.67 2.85
N PHE A 8 3.14 48.75 1.99
CA PHE A 8 2.74 49.11 0.62
C PHE A 8 1.45 48.38 0.24
N PHE A 9 0.76 48.99 -0.70
CA PHE A 9 -0.68 49.00 -0.94
C PHE A 9 -1.23 47.82 -1.75
N LEU A 10 -2.56 47.66 -1.59
CA LEU A 10 -3.53 46.84 -2.34
C LEU A 10 -3.43 46.93 -3.87
N PHE A 11 -3.79 45.86 -4.58
CA PHE A 11 -4.98 45.78 -5.45
C PHE A 11 -5.10 44.37 -6.07
N GLY A 12 -6.33 43.86 -6.18
CA GLY A 12 -6.70 42.86 -7.18
C GLY A 12 -7.23 41.54 -6.64
N ASP A 13 -8.56 41.49 -6.53
CA ASP A 13 -9.35 40.28 -6.33
C ASP A 13 -8.94 39.14 -7.26
N ASN A 14 -8.76 37.94 -6.70
CA ASN A 14 -9.36 36.73 -7.23
C ASN A 14 -9.29 35.61 -6.18
N VAL A 15 -10.46 35.34 -5.61
CA VAL A 15 -10.77 34.13 -4.86
C VAL A 15 -10.66 32.95 -5.83
N ILE A 16 -9.66 32.09 -5.62
CA ILE A 16 -9.77 30.68 -6.00
C ILE A 16 -9.65 29.87 -4.72
N GLN A 17 -10.82 29.70 -4.11
CA GLN A 17 -11.06 28.71 -3.08
C GLN A 17 -11.01 27.34 -3.76
N GLY A 18 -9.79 26.82 -3.93
CA GLY A 18 -9.55 25.45 -4.34
C GLY A 18 -9.39 24.59 -3.09
N ASP A 19 -10.46 23.89 -2.70
CA ASP A 19 -10.39 22.82 -1.71
C ASP A 19 -9.35 21.78 -2.18
N ILE A 20 -8.14 21.83 -1.63
CA ILE A 20 -7.16 20.75 -1.75
C ILE A 20 -7.63 19.65 -0.79
N VAL A 21 -8.56 18.83 -1.27
CA VAL A 21 -8.86 17.54 -0.67
C VAL A 21 -7.66 16.63 -0.92
N MET A 22 -6.68 16.66 -0.01
CA MET A 22 -5.65 15.64 0.07
C MET A 22 -6.33 14.29 0.32
N LYS A 23 -6.45 13.47 -0.73
CA LYS A 23 -6.79 12.05 -0.59
C LYS A 23 -5.59 11.36 0.04
N THR A 24 -5.61 11.25 1.37
CA THR A 24 -4.66 10.49 2.17
C THR A 24 -4.77 9.00 1.85
N LYS A 25 -4.12 8.56 0.77
CA LYS A 25 -4.02 7.14 0.42
C LYS A 25 -2.93 6.49 1.28
N GLN A 26 -3.32 5.49 2.08
CA GLN A 26 -2.45 4.40 2.58
C GLN A 26 -1.27 4.70 3.53
N TYR A 27 -1.26 5.82 4.29
CA TYR A 27 -0.12 6.11 5.17
C TYR A 27 -0.20 5.58 6.61
N VAL A 28 -1.30 4.99 7.07
CA VAL A 28 -1.41 4.60 8.49
C VAL A 28 -0.51 3.40 8.85
N PHE A 29 -0.37 2.41 7.96
CA PHE A 29 0.49 1.25 8.21
C PHE A 29 1.99 1.54 8.04
N ALA A 30 2.35 2.49 7.18
CA ALA A 30 3.74 2.93 7.00
C ALA A 30 4.20 3.87 8.13
N CYS A 31 3.30 4.73 8.67
CA CYS A 31 3.66 5.68 9.71
C CYS A 31 3.89 5.04 11.09
N ILE A 32 3.21 3.94 11.44
CA ILE A 32 3.48 3.24 12.71
C ILE A 32 4.84 2.53 12.68
N MET A 33 5.25 2.01 11.52
CA MET A 33 6.59 1.42 11.34
C MET A 33 7.71 2.47 11.26
N CYS A 34 7.40 3.70 10.82
CA CYS A 34 8.36 4.80 10.74
C CYS A 34 8.48 5.60 12.05
N ALA A 35 7.43 5.65 12.88
CA ALA A 35 7.42 6.40 14.15
C ALA A 35 8.18 5.70 15.28
N LEU A 36 8.33 4.37 15.25
CA LEU A 36 9.14 3.64 16.23
C LEU A 36 10.66 3.79 16.02
N ALA A 37 11.09 4.42 14.92
CA ALA A 37 12.50 4.65 14.63
C ALA A 37 13.07 5.96 15.23
N ILE A 38 12.24 6.84 15.81
CA ILE A 38 12.69 8.19 16.24
C ILE A 38 12.53 8.44 17.75
N THR A 39 11.87 7.57 18.52
CA THR A 39 11.61 7.80 19.97
C THR A 39 12.48 6.95 20.92
N SER A 40 13.69 6.55 20.53
CA SER A 40 14.62 5.81 21.40
C SER A 40 15.95 6.51 21.68
N CYS A 41 15.96 7.85 21.66
CA CYS A 41 17.03 8.66 22.26
C CYS A 41 16.64 9.16 23.66
N VAL A 42 16.31 8.24 24.58
CA VAL A 42 16.41 8.50 26.02
C VAL A 42 17.01 7.27 26.67
N SER A 43 18.22 7.47 27.19
CA SER A 43 19.07 6.48 27.83
C SER A 43 18.42 5.78 29.02
N THR A 44 18.09 4.50 28.87
CA THR A 44 18.16 3.53 29.96
C THR A 44 18.98 2.34 29.49
N LYS A 45 20.11 2.11 30.17
CA LYS A 45 20.93 0.92 30.03
C LYS A 45 20.16 -0.26 30.61
N GLU A 46 19.25 -0.83 29.84
CA GLU A 46 18.81 -2.20 30.09
C GLU A 46 19.73 -3.12 29.29
N THR A 47 20.49 -3.93 30.02
CA THR A 47 21.25 -5.06 29.50
C THR A 47 20.30 -5.99 28.76
N TYR A 48 20.21 -5.80 27.44
CA TYR A 48 19.60 -6.75 26.53
C TYR A 48 20.35 -8.07 26.66
N GLY A 49 19.69 -9.05 27.28
CA GLY A 49 20.04 -10.45 27.18
C GLY A 49 20.18 -10.81 25.71
N ARG A 50 21.40 -11.10 25.30
CA ARG A 50 21.76 -11.58 23.97
C ARG A 50 21.29 -13.03 23.86
N ALA A 51 19.99 -13.21 23.63
CA ALA A 51 19.43 -14.48 23.18
C ALA A 51 19.53 -14.51 21.65
N GLY A 52 20.33 -15.43 21.14
CA GLY A 52 20.59 -15.59 19.71
C GLY A 52 19.34 -15.98 18.94
N SER A 53 19.04 -15.22 17.90
CA SER A 53 18.59 -15.78 16.63
C SER A 53 19.13 -14.87 15.51
N ASP A 54 19.93 -15.43 14.60
CA ASP A 54 20.49 -14.75 13.43
C ASP A 54 19.44 -14.38 12.36
N ASN A 55 18.15 -14.40 12.70
CA ASN A 55 17.06 -14.05 11.78
C ASN A 55 16.89 -12.54 11.71
N LYS A 56 17.81 -11.86 11.03
CA LYS A 56 17.57 -10.47 10.63
C LYS A 56 16.42 -10.42 9.62
N THR A 57 15.36 -9.66 9.92
CA THR A 57 14.23 -9.50 9.00
C THR A 57 14.67 -8.78 7.72
N LEU A 58 14.42 -9.43 6.59
CA LEU A 58 14.59 -8.84 5.27
C LEU A 58 13.34 -8.06 4.88
N ILE A 59 13.50 -6.79 4.51
CA ILE A 59 12.43 -5.93 4.03
C ILE A 59 12.72 -5.56 2.57
N TYR A 60 11.75 -5.79 1.70
CA TYR A 60 11.78 -5.32 0.32
C TYR A 60 10.89 -4.08 0.24
N GLN A 61 11.43 -2.96 -0.20
CA GLN A 61 10.69 -1.71 -0.31
C GLN A 61 10.75 -1.19 -1.74
N LEU A 62 9.59 -0.86 -2.29
CA LEU A 62 9.47 -0.07 -3.50
C LEU A 62 9.44 1.40 -3.12
N THR A 63 10.21 2.23 -3.82
CA THR A 63 10.10 3.68 -3.80
C THR A 63 9.77 4.18 -5.19
N TRP A 64 9.00 5.26 -5.28
CA TRP A 64 8.75 5.95 -6.54
C TRP A 64 8.68 7.46 -6.34
N ASP A 65 8.99 8.16 -7.41
CA ASP A 65 8.85 9.61 -7.57
C ASP A 65 8.32 9.87 -8.98
N GLY A 66 7.32 10.73 -9.10
CA GLY A 66 6.68 11.06 -10.37
C GLY A 66 6.28 12.52 -10.42
N ASN A 67 6.52 13.14 -11.57
CA ASN A 67 6.08 14.49 -11.88
C ASN A 67 5.48 14.54 -13.29
N ASN A 68 4.29 15.13 -13.42
CA ASN A 68 3.56 15.24 -14.69
C ASN A 68 3.37 13.89 -15.43
N VAL A 69 3.18 12.81 -14.69
CA VAL A 69 2.89 11.47 -15.23
C VAL A 69 1.59 10.94 -14.65
N LYS A 70 0.74 10.36 -15.51
CA LYS A 70 -0.47 9.65 -15.10
C LYS A 70 -0.41 8.19 -15.55
N GLY A 71 -0.92 7.30 -14.72
CA GLY A 71 -0.82 5.86 -14.99
C GLY A 71 -0.83 5.01 -13.73
N SER A 72 -0.16 3.86 -13.77
CA SER A 72 -0.19 2.89 -12.68
C SER A 72 1.14 2.14 -12.53
N LEU A 73 1.48 1.86 -11.27
CA LEU A 73 2.63 1.09 -10.82
C LEU A 73 2.12 -0.19 -10.15
N PHE A 74 2.62 -1.32 -10.60
CA PHE A 74 2.23 -2.65 -10.16
C PHE A 74 3.43 -3.46 -9.69
N VAL A 75 3.22 -4.33 -8.72
CA VAL A 75 4.14 -5.41 -8.35
C VAL A 75 3.37 -6.71 -8.42
N ASN A 76 3.84 -7.67 -9.23
CA ASN A 76 3.19 -8.97 -9.38
C ASN A 76 1.68 -8.82 -9.69
N GLU A 77 1.35 -7.89 -10.59
CA GLU A 77 -0.02 -7.51 -10.98
C GLU A 77 -0.88 -6.84 -9.89
N PHE A 78 -0.40 -6.70 -8.66
CA PHE A 78 -1.05 -5.89 -7.63
C PHE A 78 -0.79 -4.40 -7.87
N LEU A 79 -1.84 -3.58 -7.84
CA LEU A 79 -1.72 -2.12 -7.94
C LEU A 79 -1.09 -1.56 -6.67
N ILE A 80 0.08 -0.93 -6.82
CA ILE A 80 0.76 -0.24 -5.71
C ILE A 80 0.40 1.25 -5.70
N ALA A 81 0.42 1.89 -6.86
CA ALA A 81 0.11 3.32 -6.96
C ALA A 81 -0.59 3.67 -8.27
N GLY A 82 -1.64 4.49 -8.17
CA GLY A 82 -2.25 5.19 -9.29
C GLY A 82 -1.77 6.64 -9.32
N LEU A 83 -1.14 7.04 -10.41
CA LEU A 83 -0.54 8.36 -10.60
C LEU A 83 -1.51 9.27 -11.36
N SER A 84 -1.75 10.47 -10.83
CA SER A 84 -2.76 11.41 -11.36
C SER A 84 -2.18 12.50 -12.27
N GLY A 85 -0.86 12.70 -12.25
CA GLY A 85 -0.18 13.79 -12.95
C GLY A 85 0.42 14.86 -12.03
N ALA A 86 -0.06 14.98 -10.79
CA ALA A 86 0.58 15.84 -9.81
C ALA A 86 1.95 15.26 -9.41
N GLN A 87 2.86 16.13 -8.95
CA GLN A 87 4.09 15.68 -8.33
C GLN A 87 3.77 14.82 -7.09
N GLY A 88 4.44 13.69 -6.97
CA GLY A 88 4.27 12.82 -5.82
C GLY A 88 5.36 11.78 -5.73
N PHE A 89 5.78 11.51 -4.50
CA PHE A 89 6.63 10.39 -4.15
C PHE A 89 5.86 9.42 -3.26
N GLY A 90 6.35 8.20 -3.14
CA GLY A 90 5.80 7.25 -2.17
C GLY A 90 6.69 6.04 -1.98
N THR A 91 6.33 5.25 -0.98
CA THR A 91 7.01 3.99 -0.68
C THR A 91 5.99 2.91 -0.34
N ALA A 92 6.32 1.64 -0.63
CA ALA A 92 5.48 0.50 -0.29
C ALA A 92 6.33 -0.70 0.13
N PRO A 93 6.07 -1.33 1.30
CA PRO A 93 6.67 -2.60 1.64
C PRO A 93 6.10 -3.69 0.71
N LEU A 94 6.97 -4.53 0.17
CA LEU A 94 6.59 -5.53 -0.82
C LEU A 94 6.46 -6.94 -0.26
N ASN A 95 7.01 -7.22 0.93
CA ASN A 95 7.23 -8.59 1.45
C ASN A 95 6.07 -9.56 1.20
N VAL A 96 4.84 -9.13 1.52
CA VAL A 96 3.65 -9.99 1.41
C VAL A 96 3.21 -10.23 -0.05
N LEU A 97 3.61 -9.38 -0.99
CA LEU A 97 3.26 -9.45 -2.40
C LEU A 97 4.25 -10.30 -3.23
N LEU A 98 5.34 -10.76 -2.61
CA LEU A 98 6.45 -11.43 -3.31
C LEU A 98 6.16 -12.90 -3.61
N VAL A 99 6.66 -13.38 -4.74
CA VAL A 99 6.42 -14.74 -5.28
C VAL A 99 7.72 -15.46 -5.67
N GLY A 100 8.85 -15.05 -5.09
CA GLY A 100 10.18 -15.52 -5.49
C GLY A 100 10.68 -14.74 -6.70
N ASP A 101 10.14 -15.02 -7.89
CA ASP A 101 10.46 -14.27 -9.12
C ASP A 101 9.42 -13.19 -9.37
N ASN A 102 9.80 -11.94 -9.12
CA ASN A 102 8.88 -10.82 -9.07
C ASN A 102 9.02 -9.92 -10.29
N GLU A 103 7.95 -9.20 -10.59
CA GLU A 103 7.92 -8.19 -11.64
C GLU A 103 7.35 -6.88 -11.10
N VAL A 104 8.08 -5.79 -11.33
CA VAL A 104 7.54 -4.43 -11.24
C VAL A 104 7.13 -4.00 -12.65
N ARG A 105 5.85 -3.69 -12.83
CA ARG A 105 5.29 -3.20 -14.09
C ARG A 105 4.77 -1.78 -13.92
N VAL A 106 5.05 -0.93 -14.87
CA VAL A 106 4.67 0.48 -14.88
C VAL A 106 4.06 0.82 -16.22
N GLU A 107 2.92 1.48 -16.22
CA GLU A 107 2.24 1.97 -17.42
C GLU A 107 1.91 3.44 -17.23
N LEU A 108 2.56 4.31 -18.01
CA LEU A 108 2.53 5.76 -17.84
C LEU A 108 2.29 6.50 -19.14
N LYS A 109 1.82 7.74 -19.02
CA LYS A 109 1.84 8.76 -20.08
C LYS A 109 1.99 10.14 -19.44
N LYS A 110 2.35 11.14 -20.25
CA LYS A 110 2.29 12.54 -19.81
C LYS A 110 0.89 12.87 -19.31
N ALA A 111 0.80 13.53 -18.16
CA ALA A 111 -0.47 14.06 -17.70
C ALA A 111 -0.87 15.29 -18.52
N ASP A 112 0.09 16.20 -18.71
CA ASP A 112 0.07 17.38 -19.57
C ASP A 112 1.21 17.29 -20.60
N THR A 113 0.88 17.25 -21.88
CA THR A 113 1.87 17.07 -22.97
C THR A 113 2.77 18.28 -23.18
N SER A 114 2.39 19.46 -22.66
CA SER A 114 3.16 20.71 -22.79
C SER A 114 4.26 20.86 -21.73
N LYS A 115 4.23 20.04 -20.68
CA LYS A 115 5.18 20.10 -19.56
C LYS A 115 6.18 18.96 -19.61
N ALA A 116 7.33 19.19 -18.98
CA ALA A 116 8.32 18.14 -18.75
C ALA A 116 7.73 17.05 -17.84
N SER A 117 8.02 15.79 -18.14
CA SER A 117 7.64 14.63 -17.32
C SER A 117 8.86 13.92 -16.78
N HIS A 118 8.74 13.41 -15.56
CA HIS A 118 9.76 12.60 -14.91
C HIS A 118 9.09 11.48 -14.12
N PHE A 119 9.70 10.30 -14.14
CA PHE A 119 9.31 9.21 -13.29
C PHE A 119 10.51 8.35 -12.92
N LYS A 120 10.63 8.01 -11.64
CA LYS A 120 11.63 7.10 -11.13
C LYS A 120 10.97 6.09 -10.21
N PHE A 121 11.42 4.85 -10.26
CA PHE A 121 11.12 3.87 -9.22
C PHE A 121 12.34 2.98 -8.94
N GLY A 122 12.38 2.41 -7.75
CA GLY A 122 13.41 1.46 -7.35
C GLY A 122 12.88 0.46 -6.33
N VAL A 123 13.43 -0.75 -6.36
CA VAL A 123 13.22 -1.74 -5.31
C VAL A 123 14.55 -1.96 -4.61
N SER A 124 14.52 -1.87 -3.29
CA SER A 124 15.68 -2.08 -2.45
C SER A 124 15.39 -3.16 -1.41
N GLN A 125 16.42 -3.91 -1.05
CA GLN A 125 16.39 -4.87 0.05
C GLN A 125 17.12 -4.27 1.25
N PHE A 126 16.45 -4.31 2.40
CA PHE A 126 16.97 -3.86 3.68
C PHE A 126 17.04 -5.04 4.64
N ILE A 127 18.07 -5.04 5.46
CA ILE A 127 18.17 -5.93 6.59
C ILE A 127 17.89 -5.07 7.82
N HIS A 128 16.89 -5.45 8.63
CA HIS A 128 16.57 -4.68 9.85
C HIS A 128 17.83 -4.51 10.71
N GLY A 129 18.19 -3.25 11.00
CA GLY A 129 19.44 -2.86 11.68
C GLY A 129 20.47 -2.15 10.79
N ASP A 130 20.33 -2.18 9.46
CA ASP A 130 21.17 -1.41 8.53
C ASP A 130 20.45 -0.15 8.06
N VAL A 131 20.93 1.03 8.48
CA VAL A 131 20.51 2.32 7.91
C VAL A 131 21.15 2.46 6.53
N ALA A 132 20.52 1.91 5.49
CA ALA A 132 21.05 2.03 4.14
C ALA A 132 20.64 3.39 3.53
N ALA A 133 21.64 4.20 3.18
CA ALA A 133 21.47 5.36 2.32
C ALA A 133 20.83 4.92 1.00
N THR A 134 19.65 5.46 0.69
CA THR A 134 18.69 5.01 -0.33
C THR A 134 19.11 5.30 -1.78
N THR A 135 20.40 5.43 -2.07
CA THR A 135 20.86 5.75 -3.42
C THR A 135 21.76 4.69 -4.04
N ASP A 136 22.69 4.05 -3.32
CA ASP A 136 23.81 3.37 -4.01
C ASP A 136 24.17 1.95 -3.53
N ARG A 137 23.54 1.40 -2.48
CA ARG A 137 23.75 0.00 -2.03
C ARG A 137 22.43 -0.69 -1.66
N GLY A 138 22.21 -1.91 -2.16
CA GLY A 138 21.00 -2.71 -1.88
C GLY A 138 19.86 -2.58 -2.90
N ASN A 139 20.06 -1.87 -4.01
CA ASN A 139 19.07 -1.74 -5.08
C ASN A 139 19.00 -3.03 -5.91
N LEU A 140 17.89 -3.76 -5.79
CA LEU A 140 17.57 -4.90 -6.66
C LEU A 140 17.26 -4.43 -8.08
N LEU A 141 16.66 -3.25 -8.21
CA LEU A 141 16.45 -2.56 -9.47
C LEU A 141 16.27 -1.06 -9.25
N SER A 142 16.59 -0.25 -10.27
CA SER A 142 16.17 1.14 -10.36
C SER A 142 15.93 1.51 -11.82
N VAL A 143 14.89 2.28 -12.08
CA VAL A 143 14.57 2.82 -13.41
C VAL A 143 14.21 4.28 -13.27
N GLU A 144 14.77 5.08 -14.16
CA GLU A 144 14.42 6.49 -14.34
C GLU A 144 13.96 6.72 -15.78
N LYS A 145 12.91 7.51 -15.94
CA LYS A 145 12.37 8.01 -17.20
C LYS A 145 12.28 9.52 -17.16
N LYS A 146 12.84 10.15 -18.19
CA LYS A 146 12.91 11.61 -18.36
C LYS A 146 12.00 12.02 -19.50
N ASP A 147 11.85 13.32 -19.72
CA ASP A 147 10.86 13.85 -20.65
C ASP A 147 10.91 13.23 -22.06
N ASN A 148 12.13 13.02 -22.57
CA ASN A 148 12.37 12.46 -23.89
C ASN A 148 11.87 11.01 -24.03
N ASP A 149 11.78 10.26 -22.94
CA ASP A 149 11.20 8.91 -22.92
C ASP A 149 9.68 8.91 -23.15
N PHE A 150 9.02 10.06 -23.01
CA PHE A 150 7.56 10.22 -23.16
C PHE A 150 7.16 10.89 -24.49
N SER A 151 8.05 10.94 -25.47
CA SER A 151 7.81 11.63 -26.75
C SER A 151 6.59 11.06 -27.53
N GLY A 152 5.81 11.96 -28.13
CA GLY A 152 4.72 11.61 -29.06
C GLY A 152 3.41 11.11 -28.43
N SER A 153 3.08 11.51 -27.20
CA SER A 153 1.85 11.11 -26.49
C SER A 153 1.69 9.59 -26.27
N LYS A 154 2.77 8.82 -26.47
CA LYS A 154 2.75 7.36 -26.36
C LYS A 154 2.74 6.93 -24.90
N ASN A 155 2.06 5.82 -24.63
CA ASN A 155 2.13 5.15 -23.34
C ASN A 155 3.53 4.52 -23.18
N VAL A 156 4.22 4.87 -22.11
CA VAL A 156 5.46 4.23 -21.67
C VAL A 156 5.10 3.01 -20.84
N LYS A 157 5.53 1.83 -21.28
CA LYS A 157 5.40 0.59 -20.52
C LYS A 157 6.78 0.10 -20.10
N ILE A 158 6.95 -0.16 -18.82
CA ILE A 158 8.21 -0.66 -18.25
C ILE A 158 7.87 -1.93 -17.48
N SER A 159 8.66 -2.97 -17.71
CA SER A 159 8.64 -4.20 -16.94
C SER A 159 10.06 -4.51 -16.51
N ARG A 160 10.26 -4.76 -15.21
CA ARG A 160 11.54 -5.17 -14.63
C ARG A 160 11.32 -6.29 -13.65
N LYS A 161 12.13 -7.34 -13.79
CA LYS A 161 12.09 -8.50 -12.91
C LYS A 161 13.16 -8.41 -11.83
N PHE A 162 12.88 -8.98 -10.66
CA PHE A 162 13.85 -9.19 -9.59
C PHE A 162 13.49 -10.43 -8.79
N THR A 163 14.49 -11.11 -8.26
CA THR A 163 14.30 -12.27 -7.41
C THR A 163 14.35 -11.84 -5.93
N SER A 164 13.53 -12.48 -5.12
CA SER A 164 13.53 -12.33 -3.66
C SER A 164 13.53 -13.70 -2.98
N SER A 165 14.02 -13.73 -1.74
CA SER A 165 13.97 -14.92 -0.89
C SER A 165 12.56 -15.23 -0.37
N LEU A 166 11.66 -14.25 -0.37
CA LEU A 166 10.26 -14.43 0.05
C LEU A 166 9.43 -14.92 -1.13
N ASN A 167 8.68 -15.99 -0.90
CA ASN A 167 7.88 -16.63 -1.93
C ASN A 167 6.49 -17.05 -1.39
N PHE A 168 5.48 -16.26 -1.75
CA PHE A 168 4.08 -16.54 -1.46
C PHE A 168 3.31 -17.03 -2.70
N ASN A 169 4.00 -17.51 -3.74
CA ASN A 169 3.38 -17.90 -5.01
C ASN A 169 2.26 -18.94 -4.84
N SER A 170 2.43 -19.88 -3.90
CA SER A 170 1.43 -20.90 -3.55
C SER A 170 0.09 -20.33 -3.07
N ARG A 171 0.04 -19.06 -2.68
CA ARG A 171 -1.18 -18.36 -2.24
C ARG A 171 -1.94 -17.70 -3.39
N PHE A 172 -1.27 -17.50 -4.52
CA PHE A 172 -1.81 -16.79 -5.68
C PHE A 172 -2.11 -17.73 -6.85
N ILE A 173 -1.45 -18.89 -6.92
CA ILE A 173 -1.74 -19.93 -7.91
C ILE A 173 -2.88 -20.80 -7.38
N GLY A 174 -4.13 -20.36 -7.62
CA GLY A 174 -5.30 -21.21 -7.54
C GLY A 174 -5.66 -21.76 -8.91
N THR A 175 -6.01 -23.04 -9.02
CA THR A 175 -6.58 -23.62 -10.27
C THR A 175 -8.10 -23.52 -10.31
N GLU A 176 -8.74 -23.19 -9.18
CA GLU A 176 -10.18 -23.10 -9.08
C GLU A 176 -10.70 -21.78 -9.64
N THR A 177 -11.59 -21.89 -10.63
CA THR A 177 -12.26 -20.73 -11.22
C THR A 177 -13.46 -20.34 -10.35
N VAL A 178 -13.34 -19.21 -9.65
CA VAL A 178 -14.45 -18.62 -8.89
C VAL A 178 -15.12 -17.51 -9.70
N LYS A 179 -16.45 -17.43 -9.64
CA LYS A 179 -17.23 -16.39 -10.33
C LYS A 179 -17.23 -15.09 -9.52
N GLU A 180 -17.29 -13.95 -10.21
CA GLU A 180 -17.33 -12.62 -9.57
C GLU A 180 -18.43 -12.51 -8.50
N LYS A 181 -19.60 -13.11 -8.76
CA LYS A 181 -20.73 -13.13 -7.82
C LYS A 181 -20.37 -13.78 -6.47
N GLU A 182 -19.67 -14.91 -6.50
CA GLU A 182 -19.27 -15.64 -5.28
C GLU A 182 -18.26 -14.82 -4.47
N VAL A 183 -17.33 -14.15 -5.16
CA VAL A 183 -16.39 -13.22 -4.54
C VAL A 183 -17.10 -12.03 -3.90
N ILE A 184 -18.08 -11.44 -4.59
CA ILE A 184 -18.88 -10.33 -4.06
C ILE A 184 -19.69 -10.77 -2.83
N ASP A 185 -20.29 -11.96 -2.85
CA ASP A 185 -21.06 -12.47 -1.71
C ASP A 185 -20.15 -12.78 -0.51
N TYR A 186 -18.94 -13.30 -0.76
CA TYR A 186 -17.91 -13.45 0.27
C TYR A 186 -17.47 -12.08 0.83
N ALA A 187 -17.24 -11.08 -0.02
CA ALA A 187 -16.90 -9.73 0.42
C ALA A 187 -18.00 -9.09 1.29
N LYS A 188 -19.28 -9.31 0.96
CA LYS A 188 -20.41 -8.89 1.81
C LYS A 188 -20.38 -9.57 3.17
N LYS A 189 -20.03 -10.86 3.24
CA LYS A 189 -19.82 -11.57 4.51
C LYS A 189 -18.74 -10.88 5.33
N ILE A 190 -17.57 -10.58 4.76
CA ILE A 190 -16.48 -9.87 5.44
C ILE A 190 -16.95 -8.51 5.97
N TYR A 191 -17.56 -7.69 5.12
CA TYR A 191 -18.12 -6.40 5.52
C TYR A 191 -19.12 -6.53 6.67
N GLY A 192 -19.98 -7.57 6.63
CA GLY A 192 -20.92 -7.90 7.69
C GLY A 192 -20.25 -8.25 9.02
N LEU A 193 -19.13 -8.99 8.99
CA LEU A 193 -18.34 -9.31 10.19
C LEU A 193 -17.74 -8.06 10.81
N VAL A 194 -17.14 -7.18 10.00
CA VAL A 194 -16.61 -5.88 10.47
C VAL A 194 -17.71 -5.02 11.06
N LYS A 195 -18.85 -4.90 10.38
CA LYS A 195 -20.01 -4.12 10.86
C LYS A 195 -20.54 -4.64 12.20
N LYS A 196 -20.57 -5.96 12.39
CA LYS A 196 -21.00 -6.60 13.65
C LYS A 196 -19.93 -6.61 14.74
N LYS A 197 -18.71 -6.18 14.42
CA LYS A 197 -17.52 -6.30 15.28
C LYS A 197 -17.26 -7.74 15.73
N ASP A 198 -17.48 -8.70 14.84
CA ASP A 198 -17.31 -10.14 15.11
C ASP A 198 -15.82 -10.54 15.00
N ALA A 199 -15.10 -10.41 16.11
CA ALA A 199 -13.67 -10.70 16.18
C ALA A 199 -13.33 -12.16 15.80
N ALA A 200 -14.11 -13.13 16.29
CA ALA A 200 -13.86 -14.55 16.04
C ALA A 200 -14.11 -14.91 14.57
N GLY A 201 -15.17 -14.35 13.97
CA GLY A 201 -15.43 -14.49 12.54
C GLY A 201 -14.33 -13.87 11.70
N LEU A 202 -13.85 -12.67 12.05
CA LEU A 202 -12.75 -12.00 11.34
C LEU A 202 -11.44 -12.78 11.46
N GLU A 203 -11.09 -13.27 12.65
CA GLU A 203 -9.89 -14.11 12.84
C GLU A 203 -9.89 -15.31 11.88
N LYS A 204 -11.02 -16.01 11.76
CA LYS A 204 -11.16 -17.17 10.87
C LYS A 204 -11.01 -16.83 9.38
N GLU A 205 -11.52 -15.68 8.95
CA GLU A 205 -11.48 -15.30 7.54
C GLU A 205 -10.14 -14.65 7.13
N PHE A 206 -9.44 -14.02 8.07
CA PHE A 206 -8.16 -13.36 7.86
C PHE A 206 -6.94 -14.21 8.25
N ALA A 207 -7.14 -15.44 8.74
CA ALA A 207 -6.06 -16.32 9.19
C ALA A 207 -4.91 -16.48 8.16
N VAL A 208 -5.23 -16.60 6.87
CA VAL A 208 -4.22 -16.70 5.80
C VAL A 208 -3.39 -15.43 5.70
N LYS A 209 -4.04 -14.25 5.71
CA LYS A 209 -3.33 -12.96 5.73
C LYS A 209 -2.44 -12.84 6.96
N ILE A 210 -2.94 -13.17 8.15
CA ILE A 210 -2.15 -13.08 9.40
C ILE A 210 -0.92 -14.01 9.32
N GLU A 211 -1.11 -15.26 8.87
CA GLU A 211 -0.03 -16.23 8.70
C GLU A 211 1.04 -15.71 7.73
N ASP A 212 0.64 -15.19 6.58
CA ASP A 212 1.57 -14.72 5.56
C ASP A 212 2.31 -13.44 6.00
N TYR A 213 1.65 -12.54 6.74
CA TYR A 213 2.30 -11.38 7.35
C TYR A 213 3.31 -11.79 8.42
N THR A 214 2.99 -12.79 9.24
CA THR A 214 3.91 -13.36 10.23
C THR A 214 5.17 -13.91 9.56
N LYS A 215 5.02 -14.64 8.45
CA LYS A 215 6.15 -15.15 7.66
C LYS A 215 6.95 -14.05 6.96
N ALA A 216 6.26 -13.02 6.47
CA ALA A 216 6.87 -11.87 5.80
C ALA A 216 7.68 -10.98 6.75
N PHE A 217 7.34 -10.98 8.04
CA PHE A 217 7.94 -10.15 9.08
C PHE A 217 8.16 -10.96 10.36
N PRO A 218 9.18 -11.84 10.40
CA PRO A 218 9.38 -12.83 11.46
C PRO A 218 9.72 -12.23 12.85
N VAL A 219 9.99 -10.93 12.92
CA VAL A 219 10.12 -10.19 14.19
C VAL A 219 8.80 -10.05 14.95
N HIS A 220 7.67 -10.22 14.27
CA HIS A 220 6.35 -10.17 14.87
C HIS A 220 5.74 -11.57 14.92
N THR A 221 5.06 -11.85 16.03
CA THR A 221 4.32 -13.08 16.23
C THR A 221 2.96 -13.04 15.53
N TYR A 222 2.40 -14.22 15.28
CA TYR A 222 1.02 -14.35 14.81
C TYR A 222 0.03 -13.62 15.73
N GLY A 223 0.25 -13.71 17.05
CA GLY A 223 -0.61 -13.05 18.05
C GLY A 223 -0.59 -11.54 17.94
N GLU A 224 0.58 -10.94 17.67
CA GLU A 224 0.73 -9.50 17.48
C GLU A 224 0.03 -9.04 16.20
N PHE A 225 0.30 -9.70 15.06
CA PHE A 225 -0.39 -9.35 13.80
C PHE A 225 -1.90 -9.53 13.89
N LYS A 226 -2.36 -10.60 14.53
CA LYS A 226 -3.77 -10.81 14.80
C LYS A 226 -4.35 -9.65 15.60
N SER A 227 -3.72 -9.29 16.71
CA SER A 227 -4.23 -8.27 17.62
C SER A 227 -4.28 -6.90 16.94
N SER A 228 -3.23 -6.51 16.20
CA SER A 228 -3.20 -5.26 15.45
C SER A 228 -4.26 -5.22 14.35
N LEU A 229 -4.43 -6.29 13.58
CA LEU A 229 -5.44 -6.36 12.53
C LEU A 229 -6.86 -6.25 13.09
N LEU A 230 -7.15 -6.98 14.17
CA LEU A 230 -8.46 -6.95 14.80
C LEU A 230 -8.75 -5.60 15.45
N SER A 231 -7.77 -5.01 16.17
CA SER A 231 -7.90 -3.65 16.71
C SER A 231 -8.24 -2.66 15.60
N GLU A 232 -7.50 -2.68 14.48
CA GLU A 232 -7.84 -1.84 13.34
C GLU A 232 -9.27 -2.10 12.86
N LEU A 233 -9.63 -3.34 12.51
CA LEU A 233 -10.93 -3.66 11.92
C LEU A 233 -12.12 -3.34 12.84
N LEU A 234 -11.96 -3.46 14.15
CA LEU A 234 -13.05 -3.33 15.12
C LEU A 234 -13.21 -1.90 15.66
N GLU A 235 -12.20 -1.05 15.47
CA GLU A 235 -12.20 0.35 15.89
C GLU A 235 -12.84 1.30 14.86
N GLY A 236 -13.29 2.45 15.36
CA GLY A 236 -13.91 3.49 14.54
C GLY A 236 -15.33 3.14 14.05
N SER A 237 -15.79 3.94 13.08
CA SER A 237 -17.10 3.76 12.44
C SER A 237 -16.93 3.35 10.97
N LEU A 238 -17.60 2.26 10.58
CA LEU A 238 -17.53 1.71 9.22
C LEU A 238 -18.44 2.51 8.28
N GLU A 239 -17.89 2.99 7.18
CA GLU A 239 -18.65 3.67 6.13
C GLU A 239 -19.64 2.73 5.46
N LYS A 240 -20.80 3.28 5.08
CA LYS A 240 -21.82 2.52 4.35
C LYS A 240 -21.32 2.21 2.94
N VAL A 241 -21.48 0.95 2.55
CA VAL A 241 -21.25 0.46 1.18
C VAL A 241 -22.58 0.26 0.47
N ASN A 242 -22.66 0.61 -0.83
CA ASN A 242 -23.78 0.19 -1.68
C ASN A 242 -23.48 -1.17 -2.34
N PRO A 243 -24.18 -2.25 -1.95
CA PRO A 243 -23.91 -3.59 -2.48
C PRO A 243 -24.10 -3.72 -4.00
N GLY A 244 -24.99 -2.93 -4.61
CA GLY A 244 -25.23 -2.97 -6.07
C GLY A 244 -24.09 -2.38 -6.89
N ARG A 245 -23.22 -1.59 -6.25
CA ARG A 245 -22.04 -0.96 -6.86
C ARG A 245 -20.75 -1.72 -6.63
N LEU A 246 -20.79 -2.83 -5.88
CA LEU A 246 -19.63 -3.68 -5.69
C LEU A 246 -19.22 -4.35 -7.00
N ARG A 247 -17.92 -4.35 -7.26
CA ARG A 247 -17.29 -5.07 -8.37
C ARG A 247 -16.06 -5.78 -7.85
N ALA A 248 -15.80 -6.98 -8.37
CA ALA A 248 -14.56 -7.68 -8.10
C ALA A 248 -13.68 -7.66 -9.34
N LYS A 249 -12.47 -7.12 -9.21
CA LYS A 249 -11.49 -7.03 -10.29
C LYS A 249 -10.43 -8.11 -10.08
N LYS A 250 -10.15 -8.89 -11.12
CA LYS A 250 -9.01 -9.81 -11.10
C LYS A 250 -7.71 -9.03 -10.98
N THR A 251 -6.81 -9.51 -10.15
CA THR A 251 -5.52 -8.92 -9.80
C THR A 251 -4.59 -10.03 -9.33
N GLY A 252 -3.33 -9.67 -9.04
CA GLY A 252 -2.32 -10.58 -8.56
C GLY A 252 -1.90 -11.64 -9.60
N PRO A 253 -0.83 -12.40 -9.32
CA PRO A 253 -0.23 -13.31 -10.29
C PRO A 253 -1.22 -14.34 -10.82
N GLY A 254 -1.31 -14.43 -12.15
CA GLY A 254 -2.13 -15.43 -12.82
C GLY A 254 -3.63 -15.15 -12.78
N GLY A 255 -4.07 -13.98 -12.30
CA GLY A 255 -5.46 -13.54 -12.36
C GLY A 255 -6.44 -14.35 -11.49
N ASN A 256 -5.93 -15.00 -10.43
CA ASN A 256 -6.72 -15.80 -9.49
C ASN A 256 -6.99 -15.08 -8.16
N THR A 257 -6.46 -13.88 -7.99
CA THR A 257 -6.77 -13.01 -6.86
C THR A 257 -7.79 -11.97 -7.28
N TRP A 258 -8.64 -11.55 -6.34
CA TRP A 258 -9.69 -10.58 -6.57
C TRP A 258 -9.58 -9.40 -5.62
N HIS A 259 -9.69 -8.19 -6.16
CA HIS A 259 -9.84 -6.96 -5.38
C HIS A 259 -11.28 -6.47 -5.48
N VAL A 260 -11.95 -6.29 -4.35
CA VAL A 260 -13.36 -5.89 -4.31
C VAL A 260 -13.48 -4.42 -3.93
N VAL A 261 -14.14 -3.65 -4.79
CA VAL A 261 -14.29 -2.19 -4.66
C VAL A 261 -15.73 -1.73 -4.89
N GLU A 262 -16.09 -0.59 -4.30
CA GLU A 262 -17.31 0.16 -4.61
C GLU A 262 -16.97 1.34 -5.53
N GLY A 263 -16.97 1.12 -6.84
CA GLY A 263 -16.42 2.09 -7.79
C GLY A 263 -14.91 2.21 -7.62
N ASP A 264 -14.45 3.37 -7.13
CA ASP A 264 -13.04 3.65 -6.83
C ASP A 264 -12.71 3.57 -5.32
N LYS A 265 -13.67 3.12 -4.50
CA LYS A 265 -13.57 3.10 -3.05
C LYS A 265 -13.34 1.68 -2.52
N GLU A 266 -12.53 1.55 -1.49
CA GLU A 266 -12.28 0.26 -0.84
C GLU A 266 -13.53 -0.29 -0.12
N LEU A 267 -13.59 -1.61 0.04
CA LEU A 267 -14.67 -2.30 0.75
C LEU A 267 -14.74 -1.87 2.22
N ILE A 268 -13.58 -1.81 2.90
CA ILE A 268 -13.48 -1.41 4.30
C ILE A 268 -12.91 0.00 4.37
N ARG A 269 -13.78 0.94 4.77
CA ARG A 269 -13.48 2.35 4.99
C ARG A 269 -13.96 2.74 6.37
N LYS A 270 -13.07 3.22 7.23
CA LYS A 270 -13.40 3.55 8.62
C LYS A 270 -13.05 4.99 8.93
N LYS A 271 -13.94 5.69 9.63
CA LYS A 271 -13.63 6.96 10.27
C LYS A 271 -13.16 6.71 11.70
N SER A 272 -11.98 7.22 12.02
CA SER A 272 -11.46 7.22 13.39
C SER A 272 -12.33 8.10 14.28
N SER A 273 -12.51 7.71 15.53
CA SER A 273 -13.28 8.48 16.51
C SER A 273 -12.73 9.90 16.63
N GLY A 274 -13.58 10.91 16.44
CA GLY A 274 -13.18 12.33 16.54
C GLY A 274 -12.43 12.90 15.33
N SER A 275 -12.27 12.14 14.25
CA SER A 275 -11.65 12.61 13.00
C SER A 275 -12.63 12.53 11.83
N SER A 276 -12.57 13.51 10.93
CA SER A 276 -13.22 13.44 9.61
C SER A 276 -12.43 12.58 8.61
N SER A 277 -11.21 12.14 8.97
CA SER A 277 -10.37 11.32 8.10
C SER A 277 -10.92 9.91 7.96
N ILE A 278 -10.90 9.42 6.71
CA ILE A 278 -11.28 8.05 6.36
C ILE A 278 -9.99 7.26 6.15
N SER A 279 -9.83 6.20 6.92
CA SER A 279 -8.85 5.15 6.66
C SER A 279 -9.47 4.10 5.73
N GLU A 280 -8.70 3.61 4.77
CA GLU A 280 -9.14 2.59 3.82
C GLU A 280 -8.24 1.35 3.99
N MET A 281 -8.86 0.16 3.98
CA MET A 281 -8.14 -1.10 3.98
C MET A 281 -8.45 -1.85 2.69
N THR A 282 -7.42 -2.05 1.87
CA THR A 282 -7.48 -2.88 0.68
C THR A 282 -7.62 -4.35 1.08
N ILE A 283 -8.53 -5.07 0.43
CA ILE A 283 -8.78 -6.49 0.67
C ILE A 283 -8.63 -7.26 -0.63
N TYR A 284 -7.77 -8.26 -0.61
CA TYR A 284 -7.58 -9.21 -1.68
C TYR A 284 -8.09 -10.58 -1.27
N ILE A 285 -8.92 -11.17 -2.12
CA ILE A 285 -9.58 -12.46 -1.90
C ILE A 285 -9.03 -13.47 -2.90
N GLY A 286 -8.68 -14.66 -2.42
CA GLY A 286 -8.26 -15.78 -3.25
C GLY A 286 -8.83 -17.09 -2.72
N VAL A 287 -8.67 -18.16 -3.50
CA VAL A 287 -9.01 -19.51 -3.06
C VAL A 287 -7.81 -20.15 -2.39
N VAL A 288 -8.00 -20.63 -1.16
CA VAL A 288 -7.00 -21.38 -0.40
C VAL A 288 -7.66 -22.63 0.13
N ASN A 289 -7.13 -23.80 -0.24
CA ASN A 289 -7.66 -25.11 0.14
C ASN A 289 -9.17 -25.26 -0.17
N GLY A 290 -9.60 -24.86 -1.37
CA GLY A 290 -10.98 -24.98 -1.83
C GLY A 290 -11.98 -23.97 -1.23
N ALA A 291 -11.50 -22.97 -0.49
CA ALA A 291 -12.35 -21.95 0.13
C ALA A 291 -11.86 -20.53 -0.17
N LEU A 292 -12.79 -19.60 -0.35
CA LEU A 292 -12.46 -18.17 -0.41
C LEU A 292 -11.91 -17.69 0.93
N LYS A 293 -10.79 -16.98 0.87
CA LYS A 293 -10.08 -16.41 2.00
C LYS A 293 -9.60 -15.01 1.71
N VAL A 294 -9.51 -14.18 2.75
CA VAL A 294 -8.76 -12.93 2.67
C VAL A 294 -7.28 -13.27 2.71
N ILE A 295 -6.58 -13.01 1.61
CA ILE A 295 -5.17 -13.33 1.47
C ILE A 295 -4.30 -12.10 1.67
N ARG A 296 -4.70 -10.89 1.25
CA ARG A 296 -3.92 -9.66 1.45
C ARG A 296 -4.81 -8.48 1.82
#